data_AF-A0A7S2PNB7-F1
#
_entry.id   AF-A0A7S2PNB7-F1
#
_cell.length_a   1.000
_cell.length_b   1.000
_cell.length_c   1.000
_cell.angle_alpha   90.00
_cell.angle_beta   90.00
_cell.angle_gamma   90.00
#
_symmetry.space_group_name_H-M   'P 1'
#
loop_
_entity.id
_entity.type
_entity.pdbx_description
1 polymer ?
#
loop_
_entity_poly.entity_id
_entity_poly.type
_entity_poly.pdbx_seq_one_letter_code
_entity_poly.pdbx_strand_id
1 'polypeptide(L)'
;IIQILNEESANPDGCKEVFLKKLYNICQKQSQIFHSAPLIMSKTYLQSEFAVNHTTNPVVYDSTDFIIYNRATARNELVMCALKSSNKIIARTFRSMTKD
;
A
#
# COMPACT_ATOMS: atom_id res chain seq x y z
N ILE A 1 -8.22 4.39 -2.47
CA ILE A 1 -7.16 3.93 -1.53
C ILE A 1 -6.13 3.09 -2.27
N ILE A 2 -6.48 1.87 -2.73
CA ILE A 2 -5.54 0.92 -3.38
C ILE A 2 -4.79 1.52 -4.57
N GLN A 3 -5.46 2.29 -5.42
CA GLN A 3 -4.80 2.97 -6.54
C GLN A 3 -3.66 3.90 -6.09
N ILE A 4 -3.92 4.74 -5.08
CA ILE A 4 -2.90 5.66 -4.52
C ILE A 4 -1.75 4.85 -3.89
N LEU A 5 -2.08 3.74 -3.22
CA LEU A 5 -1.08 2.85 -2.65
C LEU A 5 -0.17 2.27 -3.74
N ASN A 6 -0.73 1.81 -4.86
CA ASN A 6 0.04 1.29 -5.99
C ASN A 6 0.91 2.36 -6.65
N GLU A 7 0.36 3.56 -6.87
CA GLU A 7 1.09 4.71 -7.43
C GLU A 7 2.29 5.08 -6.54
N GLU A 8 2.09 5.22 -5.23
CA GLU A 8 3.16 5.55 -4.30
C GLU A 8 4.16 4.40 -4.10
N SER A 9 3.72 3.15 -4.23
CA SER A 9 4.63 2.00 -4.16
C SER A 9 5.56 1.93 -5.36
N ALA A 10 5.08 2.30 -6.55
CA ALA A 10 5.90 2.38 -7.75
C ALA A 10 6.86 3.59 -7.75
N ASN A 11 6.56 4.65 -6.98
CA ASN A 11 7.42 5.82 -6.83
C ASN A 11 8.63 5.48 -5.94
N PRO A 12 9.89 5.65 -6.40
CA PRO A 12 11.08 5.43 -5.57
C PRO A 12 11.08 6.24 -4.27
N ASP A 13 10.63 7.48 -4.34
CA ASP A 13 10.53 8.42 -3.21
C ASP A 13 9.17 8.36 -2.51
N GLY A 14 8.32 7.40 -2.88
CA GLY A 14 7.03 7.19 -2.26
C GLY A 14 7.19 6.89 -0.77
N CYS A 15 6.45 7.62 0.06
CA CYS A 15 6.44 7.46 1.50
C CYS A 15 5.02 7.59 2.07
N LYS A 16 4.85 7.14 3.32
CA LYS A 16 3.54 7.13 3.99
C LYS A 16 2.93 8.53 4.09
N GLU A 17 3.74 9.56 4.30
CA GLU A 17 3.27 10.95 4.44
C GLU A 17 2.66 11.46 3.12
N VAL A 18 3.29 11.14 1.98
CA VAL A 18 2.78 11.52 0.65
C VAL A 18 1.52 10.72 0.32
N PHE A 19 1.51 9.42 0.62
CA PHE A 19 0.33 8.56 0.48
C PHE A 19 -0.87 9.10 1.24
N LEU A 20 -0.72 9.40 2.54
CA LEU A 20 -1.80 9.92 3.38
C LEU A 20 -2.26 11.30 2.91
N LYS A 21 -1.34 12.19 2.55
CA LYS A 21 -1.67 13.52 2.01
C LYS A 21 -2.51 13.41 0.74
N LYS A 22 -2.13 12.54 -0.20
CA LYS A 22 -2.91 12.28 -1.43
C LYS A 22 -4.27 11.68 -1.10
N LEU A 23 -4.32 10.73 -0.18
CA LEU A 23 -5.54 10.06 0.24
C LEU A 23 -6.55 11.06 0.83
N TYR A 24 -6.13 11.89 1.78
CA TYR A 24 -6.98 12.92 2.38
C TYR A 24 -7.48 13.93 1.35
N ASN A 25 -6.61 14.43 0.48
CA ASN A 25 -6.99 15.41 -0.54
C ASN A 25 -8.04 14.86 -1.51
N ILE A 26 -7.90 13.61 -1.96
CA ILE A 26 -8.85 12.99 -2.90
C ILE A 26 -10.19 12.73 -2.21
N CYS A 27 -10.17 12.15 -1.01
CA CYS A 27 -11.39 11.85 -0.27
C CYS A 27 -12.16 13.11 0.12
N GLN A 28 -11.46 14.19 0.50
CA GLN A 28 -12.11 15.46 0.82
C GLN A 28 -12.75 16.10 -0.42
N LYS A 29 -12.06 16.10 -1.57
CA LYS A 29 -12.63 16.58 -2.83
C LYS A 29 -13.88 15.79 -3.23
N GLN A 30 -13.85 14.47 -3.13
CA GLN A 30 -15.02 13.62 -3.43
C GLN A 30 -16.18 13.92 -2.48
N SER A 31 -15.92 14.04 -1.18
CA SER A 31 -16.96 14.38 -0.19
C SER A 31 -17.69 15.68 -0.51
N GLN A 32 -16.96 16.69 -1.01
CA GLN A 32 -17.52 17.98 -1.43
C GLN A 32 -18.37 17.86 -2.69
N ILE A 33 -17.92 17.08 -3.69
CA ILE A 33 -18.65 16.86 -4.95
C ILE A 33 -19.97 16.13 -4.71
N PHE A 34 -19.95 15.10 -3.86
CA PHE A 34 -21.10 14.22 -3.63
C PHE A 34 -21.94 14.62 -2.41
N HIS A 35 -21.65 15.76 -1.76
CA HIS A 35 -22.28 16.21 -0.52
C HIS A 35 -22.42 15.09 0.54
N SER A 36 -21.39 14.26 0.66
CA SER A 36 -21.37 13.07 1.51
C SER A 36 -20.30 13.19 2.59
N ALA A 37 -20.41 12.37 3.64
CA ALA A 37 -19.34 12.27 4.63
C ALA A 37 -18.07 11.69 3.96
N PRO A 38 -16.86 12.21 4.29
CA PRO A 38 -15.64 11.70 3.71
C PRO A 38 -15.40 10.24 4.13
N LEU A 39 -15.01 9.40 3.17
CA LEU A 39 -14.65 8.00 3.43
C LEU A 39 -13.48 7.88 4.42
N ILE A 40 -12.57 8.85 4.40
CA ILE A 40 -11.36 8.86 5.21
C ILE A 40 -11.40 10.03 6.19
N MET A 41 -11.24 9.75 7.48
CA MET A 41 -11.23 10.76 8.55
C MET A 41 -9.79 11.09 8.95
N SER A 42 -9.42 12.39 8.97
CA SER A 42 -8.03 12.82 9.19
C SER A 42 -7.74 13.46 10.56
N LYS A 43 -8.77 13.93 11.28
CA LYS A 43 -8.56 14.99 12.29
C LYS A 43 -8.12 14.51 13.68
N THR A 44 -8.12 13.21 13.95
CA THR A 44 -7.95 12.67 15.31
C THR A 44 -6.90 11.56 15.41
N TYR A 45 -6.13 11.32 14.35
CA TYR A 45 -5.23 10.16 14.25
C TYR A 45 -3.76 10.55 14.22
N LEU A 46 -2.88 9.60 14.57
CA LEU A 46 -1.44 9.79 14.48
C LEU A 46 -1.02 10.09 13.03
N GLN A 47 0.18 10.63 12.84
CA GLN A 47 0.68 11.03 11.52
C GLN A 47 0.76 9.86 10.51
N SER A 48 0.85 8.61 11.00
CA SER A 48 0.83 7.40 10.18
C SER A 48 -0.54 6.73 10.09
N GLU A 49 -1.57 7.27 10.72
CA GLU A 49 -2.86 6.61 10.82
C GLU A 49 -3.93 7.31 9.97
N PHE A 50 -4.91 6.52 9.54
CA PHE A 50 -6.13 7.01 8.93
C PHE A 50 -7.30 6.09 9.27
N ALA A 51 -8.52 6.62 9.33
CA ALA A 51 -9.71 5.80 9.53
C ALA A 51 -10.56 5.73 8.27
N VAL A 52 -11.03 4.52 7.94
CA VAL A 52 -12.04 4.29 6.89
C VAL A 52 -13.40 4.17 7.56
N ASN A 53 -14.34 5.00 7.13
CA ASN A 53 -15.72 4.94 7.62
C ASN A 53 -16.47 3.82 6.90
N HIS A 54 -16.49 2.62 7.50
CA HIS A 54 -17.28 1.50 7.00
C HIS A 54 -18.75 1.63 7.43
N THR A 55 -19.63 0.85 6.81
CA THR A 55 -21.09 0.88 7.08
C THR A 55 -21.44 0.58 8.54
N THR A 56 -20.65 -0.25 9.21
CA THR A 56 -20.89 -0.65 10.61
C THR A 56 -20.19 0.27 11.59
N ASN A 57 -18.89 0.50 11.43
CA ASN A 57 -18.08 1.35 12.30
C ASN A 57 -16.81 1.84 11.57
N PRO A 58 -16.26 3.00 11.96
CA PRO A 58 -14.94 3.42 11.51
C PRO A 58 -13.85 2.43 11.94
N VAL A 59 -12.95 2.09 11.02
CA VAL A 59 -11.76 1.26 11.30
C VAL A 59 -10.51 2.10 11.10
N VAL A 60 -9.64 2.11 12.10
CA VAL A 60 -8.35 2.82 12.07
C VAL A 60 -7.28 1.89 11.51
N TYR A 61 -6.48 2.40 10.57
CA TYR A 61 -5.37 1.70 9.94
C TYR A 61 -4.07 2.48 10.21
N ASP A 62 -3.01 1.75 10.58
CA ASP A 62 -1.64 2.28 10.60
C ASP A 62 -0.98 2.02 9.24
N SER A 63 -0.61 3.09 8.54
CA SER A 63 -0.03 3.06 7.21
C SER A 63 1.50 3.02 7.20
N THR A 64 2.16 2.83 8.35
CA THR A 64 3.63 2.94 8.49
C THR A 64 4.39 2.13 7.43
N ASP A 65 3.99 0.88 7.22
CA ASP A 65 4.68 -0.04 6.31
C ASP A 65 3.91 -0.33 5.01
N PHE A 66 2.81 0.39 4.73
CA PHE A 66 1.94 0.09 3.59
C PHE A 66 2.69 0.15 2.25
N ILE A 67 3.50 1.20 2.05
CA ILE A 67 4.32 1.35 0.84
C ILE A 67 5.35 0.22 0.73
N ILE A 68 5.98 -0.14 1.85
CA ILE A 68 7.02 -1.16 1.87
C ILE A 68 6.44 -2.54 1.54
N TYR A 69 5.32 -2.91 2.16
CA TYR A 69 4.66 -4.19 1.90
C TYR A 69 4.08 -4.26 0.49
N ASN A 70 3.54 -3.16 -0.02
CA ASN A 70 2.95 -3.14 -1.36
C ASN A 70 4.01 -3.03 -2.48
N ARG A 71 5.24 -2.64 -2.18
CA ARG A 71 6.37 -2.66 -3.13
C ARG A 71 6.79 -4.05 -3.58
N ALA A 72 6.32 -5.11 -2.91
CA ALA A 72 6.53 -6.52 -3.25
C ALA A 72 7.87 -6.81 -3.95
N THR A 73 8.97 -6.33 -3.38
CA THR A 73 10.30 -6.48 -3.97
C THR A 73 11.13 -7.36 -3.05
N ALA A 74 11.04 -8.67 -3.26
CA ALA A 74 12.18 -9.50 -2.96
C ALA A 74 13.37 -8.95 -3.76
N ARG A 75 14.50 -8.68 -3.11
CA ARG A 75 15.68 -8.14 -3.82
C ARG A 75 15.96 -9.03 -5.04
N ASN A 76 15.95 -8.44 -6.23
CA ASN A 76 16.09 -9.18 -7.50
C ASN A 76 17.32 -10.11 -7.48
N GLU A 77 18.40 -9.72 -6.82
CA GLU A 77 19.60 -10.53 -6.64
C GLU A 77 19.33 -11.83 -5.85
N LEU A 78 18.55 -11.77 -4.78
CA LEU A 78 18.17 -12.94 -3.98
C LEU A 78 17.23 -13.87 -4.77
N VAL A 79 16.30 -13.28 -5.53
CA VAL A 79 15.42 -14.03 -6.44
C VAL A 79 16.25 -14.75 -7.50
N MET A 80 17.19 -14.06 -8.14
CA MET A 80 18.08 -14.64 -9.15
C MET A 80 19.01 -15.73 -8.59
N CYS A 81 19.49 -15.56 -7.36
CA CYS A 81 20.24 -16.58 -6.64
C CYS A 81 19.36 -17.82 -6.36
N ALA A 82 18.14 -17.61 -5.86
CA ALA A 82 17.19 -18.69 -5.56
C ALA A 82 16.79 -19.48 -6.82
N LEU A 83 16.61 -18.79 -7.95
CA LEU A 83 16.31 -19.40 -9.25
C LEU A 83 17.44 -20.30 -9.78
N LYS A 84 18.69 -19.99 -9.42
CA LYS A 84 19.91 -20.75 -9.75
C LYS A 84 20.31 -21.76 -8.67
N SER A 85 19.56 -21.87 -7.58
CA SER A 85 19.87 -22.78 -6.49
C SER A 85 19.92 -24.24 -6.99
N SER A 86 20.88 -25.01 -6.47
CA SER A 86 20.93 -26.47 -6.66
C SER A 86 19.78 -27.19 -5.95
N ASN A 87 19.13 -26.53 -4.98
CA ASN A 87 17.92 -27.03 -4.33
C ASN A 87 16.71 -26.86 -5.27
N LYS A 88 16.22 -27.99 -5.79
CA LYS A 88 15.09 -28.03 -6.73
C LYS A 88 13.78 -27.46 -6.16
N ILE A 89 13.56 -27.56 -4.84
CA ILE A 89 12.36 -27.02 -4.19
C ILE A 89 12.42 -25.49 -4.19
N ILE A 90 13.56 -24.92 -3.81
CA ILE A 90 13.79 -23.47 -3.81
C ILE A 90 13.67 -22.92 -5.23
N ALA A 91 14.40 -23.50 -6.19
CA ALA A 91 14.36 -23.04 -7.58
C ALA A 91 12.94 -23.15 -8.19
N ARG A 92 12.18 -24.21 -7.89
CA ARG A 92 10.81 -24.38 -8.39
C ARG A 92 9.85 -23.36 -7.77
N THR A 93 9.95 -23.12 -6.47
CA THR A 93 9.06 -22.19 -5.73
C THR A 93 9.23 -20.77 -6.26
N PHE A 94 10.46 -20.31 -6.44
CA PHE A 94 10.72 -18.97 -6.98
C PHE A 94 10.33 -18.86 -8.46
N ARG A 95 10.48 -19.92 -9.27
CA ARG A 95 9.97 -19.92 -10.67
C ARG A 95 8.46 -19.77 -10.77
N SER A 96 7.69 -20.32 -9.83
CA SER A 96 6.23 -20.13 -9.81
C SER A 96 5.82 -18.73 -9.34
N MET A 97 6.64 -18.08 -8.52
CA MET A 97 6.39 -16.72 -8.02
C MET A 97 6.77 -15.63 -9.04
N THR A 98 7.63 -15.93 -10.01
CA THR A 98 8.09 -14.97 -11.04
C THR A 98 7.37 -15.13 -12.39
N LYS A 99 6.36 -16.00 -12.48
CA LYS A 99 5.56 -16.17 -13.70
C LYS A 99 4.33 -15.28 -13.62
N ASP A 100 4.47 -14.07 -14.16
CA ASP A 100 3.38 -13.31 -14.77
C ASP A 100 3.50 -13.42 -16.29
#